data_AF-A0AAV2SEP3-F1
#
_entry.id   AF-A0AAV2SEP3-F1
#
_cell.length_a   1.000
_cell.length_b   1.000
_cell.length_c   1.000
_cell.angle_alpha   90.00
_cell.angle_beta   90.00
_cell.angle_gamma   90.00
#
_symmetry.space_group_name_H-M   'P 1'
#
loop_
_entity.id
_entity.type
_entity.pdbx_description
1 polymer ?
#
loop_
_entity_poly.entity_id
_entity_poly.type
_entity_poly.pdbx_seq_one_letter_code
_entity_poly.pdbx_strand_id
1 'polypeptide(L)'
;MSPWYRAVRSVLEKHPLVRGMITYSVVWPTSNLVQQSFDKTRKKYDYMEATRYAIVGTFGMAPMVFTWLKAAVWLVPGTTIKHAIFKAYLEQILFAPLGQSQFYLGITLLEGKAWKDCVQEWKDKIIPTWKVSVWFWPFIQIINFGYVPERNRVVVVSCASFVWTVFLSYMHHFKGQTLWEIMHHKHREWRRDHWEYEPLDDPALKGLEDETDETNIENDDKKA
;
A
#
# COMPACT_ATOMS: atom_id res chain seq x y z
N MET A 1 16.56 -28.01 -27.78
CA MET A 1 16.56 -27.66 -26.34
C MET A 1 17.31 -28.74 -25.57
N SER A 2 18.23 -28.36 -24.69
CA SER A 2 19.07 -29.31 -23.95
C SER A 2 18.25 -30.20 -22.99
N PRO A 3 18.70 -31.43 -22.69
CA PRO A 3 18.04 -32.31 -21.72
C PRO A 3 17.91 -31.70 -20.32
N TRP A 4 18.93 -30.97 -19.87
CA TRP A 4 18.94 -30.31 -18.57
C TRP A 4 17.85 -29.23 -18.46
N TYR A 5 17.64 -28.45 -19.54
CA TYR A 5 16.63 -27.40 -19.57
C TYR A 5 15.22 -27.98 -19.46
N ARG A 6 14.96 -29.12 -20.12
CA ARG A 6 13.68 -29.82 -20.04
C ARG A 6 13.44 -30.40 -18.64
N ALA A 7 14.47 -30.94 -18.00
CA ALA A 7 14.36 -31.46 -16.63
C ALA A 7 14.06 -30.35 -15.62
N VAL A 8 14.80 -29.24 -15.64
CA VAL A 8 14.56 -28.07 -14.77
C VAL A 8 13.15 -27.52 -14.99
N ARG A 9 12.75 -27.34 -16.25
CA ARG A 9 11.39 -26.88 -16.59
C ARG A 9 10.30 -27.81 -16.04
N SER A 10 10.48 -29.12 -16.19
CA SER A 10 9.50 -30.11 -15.70
C SER A 10 9.33 -30.06 -14.17
N VAL A 11 10.43 -29.90 -13.42
CA VAL A 11 10.38 -29.78 -11.95
C VAL A 11 9.68 -28.48 -11.53
N LEU A 12 9.99 -27.37 -12.18
CA LEU A 12 9.36 -26.07 -11.88
C LEU A 12 7.87 -26.02 -12.26
N GLU A 13 7.45 -26.76 -13.28
CA GLU A 13 6.04 -26.90 -13.64
C GLU A 13 5.29 -27.82 -12.64
N LYS A 14 5.94 -28.86 -12.12
CA LYS A 14 5.37 -29.76 -11.11
C LYS A 14 5.28 -29.15 -9.71
N HIS A 15 6.15 -28.19 -9.38
CA HIS A 15 6.20 -27.56 -8.06
C HIS A 15 6.06 -26.02 -8.14
N PRO A 16 4.82 -25.51 -8.34
CA PRO A 16 4.57 -24.07 -8.48
C PRO A 16 5.02 -23.23 -7.28
N LEU A 17 4.93 -23.78 -6.07
CA LEU A 17 5.42 -23.13 -4.85
C LEU A 17 6.93 -22.90 -4.90
N VAL A 18 7.71 -23.95 -5.20
CA VAL A 18 9.18 -23.88 -5.29
C VAL A 18 9.60 -22.88 -6.37
N ARG A 19 8.91 -22.89 -7.51
CA ARG A 19 9.11 -21.88 -8.56
C ARG A 19 8.88 -20.45 -8.04
N GLY A 20 7.81 -20.25 -7.27
CA GLY A 20 7.53 -18.97 -6.61
C GLY A 20 8.66 -18.57 -5.67
N MET A 21 9.07 -19.45 -4.76
CA MET A 21 10.15 -19.21 -3.79
C MET A 21 11.45 -18.80 -4.49
N ILE A 22 11.87 -19.52 -5.53
CA ILE A 22 13.06 -19.17 -6.33
C ILE A 22 12.91 -17.78 -6.96
N THR A 23 11.75 -17.49 -7.55
CA THR A 23 11.50 -16.19 -8.20
C THR A 23 11.61 -15.05 -7.19
N TYR A 24 10.97 -15.18 -6.03
CA TYR A 24 10.97 -14.14 -5.00
C TYR A 24 12.34 -13.98 -4.33
N SER A 25 13.13 -15.05 -4.22
CA SER A 25 14.52 -14.99 -3.70
C SER A 25 15.45 -14.10 -4.53
N VAL A 26 15.12 -13.85 -5.80
CA VAL A 26 15.90 -12.99 -6.70
C VAL A 26 15.23 -11.64 -6.88
N VAL A 27 13.92 -11.62 -7.17
CA VAL A 27 13.19 -10.38 -7.50
C VAL A 27 13.21 -9.40 -6.34
N TRP A 28 12.91 -9.85 -5.13
CA TRP A 28 12.78 -8.97 -3.97
C TRP A 28 14.07 -8.26 -3.54
N PRO A 29 15.21 -8.96 -3.34
CA PRO A 29 16.47 -8.27 -3.06
C PRO A 29 16.89 -7.36 -4.21
N THR A 30 16.65 -7.75 -5.47
CA THR A 30 17.01 -6.93 -6.62
C THR A 30 16.17 -5.64 -6.67
N SER A 31 14.87 -5.72 -6.42
CA SER A 31 13.99 -4.55 -6.31
C SER A 31 14.43 -3.62 -5.18
N ASN A 32 14.81 -4.16 -4.03
CA ASN A 32 15.32 -3.38 -2.91
C ASN A 32 16.62 -2.66 -3.27
N LEU A 33 17.60 -3.36 -3.87
CA LEU A 33 18.84 -2.74 -4.34
C LEU A 33 18.59 -1.64 -5.38
N VAL A 34 17.64 -1.85 -6.30
CA VAL A 34 17.24 -0.80 -7.24
C VAL A 34 16.64 0.39 -6.52
N GLN A 35 15.80 0.19 -5.51
CA GLN A 35 15.29 1.30 -4.71
C GLN A 35 16.41 2.05 -3.99
N GLN A 36 17.36 1.33 -3.38
CA GLN A 36 18.52 1.94 -2.72
C GLN A 36 19.37 2.77 -3.68
N SER A 37 19.43 2.40 -4.97
CA SER A 37 20.16 3.17 -5.99
C SER A 37 19.56 4.55 -6.26
N PHE A 38 18.26 4.73 -6.02
CA PHE A 38 17.57 6.02 -6.15
C PHE A 38 17.64 6.87 -4.88
N ASP A 39 18.04 6.27 -3.75
CA ASP A 39 18.16 6.97 -2.48
C ASP A 39 19.48 7.76 -2.42
N LYS A 40 19.41 9.04 -2.77
CA LYS A 40 20.56 9.96 -2.76
C LYS A 40 21.16 10.19 -1.36
N THR A 41 20.43 9.84 -0.30
CA THR A 41 20.93 10.00 1.08
C THR A 41 21.86 8.86 1.50
N ARG A 42 21.80 7.71 0.81
CA ARG A 42 22.67 6.56 1.07
C ARG A 42 24.02 6.72 0.38
N LYS A 43 25.08 6.48 1.15
CA LYS A 43 26.47 6.43 0.64
C LYS A 43 26.88 5.05 0.14
N LYS A 44 26.23 3.98 0.61
CA LYS A 44 26.54 2.58 0.29
C LYS A 44 25.26 1.73 0.28
N TYR A 45 25.29 0.65 -0.51
CA TYR A 45 24.23 -0.36 -0.50
C TYR A 45 24.21 -1.14 0.82
N ASP A 46 23.01 -1.34 1.36
CA ASP A 46 22.74 -2.24 2.47
C ASP A 46 22.32 -3.61 1.94
N TYR A 47 23.29 -4.52 1.84
CA TYR A 47 23.07 -5.89 1.41
C TYR A 47 22.38 -6.74 2.48
N MET A 48 22.46 -6.36 3.75
CA MET A 48 21.75 -7.06 4.82
C MET A 48 20.25 -6.79 4.70
N GLU A 49 19.87 -5.55 4.38
CA GLU A 49 18.50 -5.19 4.05
C GLU A 49 17.98 -5.99 2.84
N ALA A 50 18.75 -6.03 1.74
CA ALA A 50 18.38 -6.86 0.59
C ALA A 50 18.21 -8.35 0.98
N THR A 51 19.05 -8.86 1.88
CA THR A 51 18.93 -10.24 2.39
C THR A 51 17.62 -10.45 3.17
N ARG A 52 17.18 -9.47 3.99
CA ARG A 52 15.86 -9.53 4.65
C ARG A 52 14.73 -9.58 3.63
N TYR A 53 14.81 -8.78 2.56
CA TYR A 53 13.83 -8.85 1.45
C TYR A 53 13.83 -10.23 0.78
N ALA A 54 15.00 -10.83 0.58
CA ALA A 54 15.08 -12.20 0.06
C ALA A 54 14.39 -13.22 0.98
N ILE A 55 14.64 -13.16 2.29
CA ILE A 55 14.02 -14.07 3.28
C ILE A 55 12.50 -13.88 3.30
N VAL A 56 12.03 -12.64 3.45
CA VAL A 56 10.61 -12.29 3.54
C VAL A 56 9.88 -12.65 2.24
N GLY A 57 10.49 -12.39 1.09
CA GLY A 57 9.94 -12.74 -0.21
C GLY A 57 9.84 -14.27 -0.40
N THR A 58 10.89 -14.99 -0.05
CA THR A 58 11.00 -16.44 -0.29
C THR A 58 10.12 -17.25 0.64
N PHE A 59 10.15 -16.96 1.95
CA PHE A 59 9.49 -17.78 2.97
C PHE A 59 8.16 -17.20 3.46
N GLY A 60 7.90 -15.91 3.22
CA GLY A 60 6.62 -15.27 3.55
C GLY A 60 5.75 -15.11 2.32
N MET A 61 6.16 -14.23 1.40
CA MET A 61 5.30 -13.78 0.30
C MET A 61 5.02 -14.89 -0.71
N ALA A 62 6.02 -15.68 -1.13
CA ALA A 62 5.82 -16.74 -2.12
C ALA A 62 4.81 -17.83 -1.67
N PRO A 63 4.90 -18.40 -0.45
CA PRO A 63 3.86 -19.28 0.10
C PRO A 63 2.49 -18.62 0.22
N MET A 64 2.45 -17.35 0.61
CA MET A 64 1.21 -16.60 0.76
C MET A 64 0.51 -16.39 -0.59
N VAL A 65 1.25 -15.99 -1.64
CA VAL A 65 0.73 -15.88 -3.01
C VAL A 65 0.22 -17.23 -3.52
N PHE A 66 0.99 -18.30 -3.32
CA PHE A 66 0.56 -19.65 -3.71
C PHE A 66 -0.74 -20.07 -3.03
N THR A 67 -0.87 -19.78 -1.74
CA THR A 67 -2.07 -20.09 -0.94
C THR A 67 -3.26 -19.25 -1.42
N TRP A 68 -3.05 -17.96 -1.68
CA TRP A 68 -4.07 -17.07 -2.22
C TRP A 68 -4.61 -17.55 -3.57
N LEU A 69 -3.72 -17.92 -4.50
CA LEU A 69 -4.14 -18.41 -5.82
C LEU A 69 -5.05 -19.65 -5.70
N LYS A 70 -4.76 -20.56 -4.78
CA LYS A 70 -5.63 -21.71 -4.49
C LYS A 70 -6.96 -21.28 -3.86
N ALA A 71 -6.90 -20.40 -2.86
CA ALA A 71 -8.09 -19.89 -2.17
C ALA A 71 -9.03 -19.14 -3.13
N ALA A 72 -8.50 -18.32 -4.03
CA ALA A 72 -9.29 -17.55 -5.00
C ALA A 72 -10.03 -18.46 -5.99
N VAL A 73 -9.43 -19.58 -6.41
CA VAL A 73 -10.10 -20.58 -7.26
C VAL A 73 -11.20 -21.30 -6.49
N TRP A 74 -10.97 -21.61 -5.22
CA TRP A 74 -11.95 -22.29 -4.36
C TRP A 74 -13.13 -21.39 -3.97
N LEU A 75 -12.88 -20.14 -3.57
CA LEU A 75 -13.89 -19.15 -3.18
C LEU A 75 -14.77 -18.70 -4.35
N VAL A 76 -14.19 -18.63 -5.55
CA VAL A 76 -14.88 -18.13 -6.75
C VAL A 76 -14.66 -19.13 -7.89
N PRO A 77 -15.40 -20.25 -7.89
CA PRO A 77 -15.29 -21.24 -8.95
C PRO A 77 -15.87 -20.66 -10.25
N GLY A 78 -15.05 -20.58 -11.30
CA GLY A 78 -15.46 -20.04 -12.60
C GLY A 78 -14.41 -19.16 -13.26
N THR A 79 -14.58 -18.99 -14.58
CA THR A 79 -13.61 -18.31 -15.48
C THR A 79 -14.23 -17.16 -16.27
N THR A 80 -15.51 -16.83 -16.04
CA THR A 80 -16.13 -15.69 -16.73
C THR A 80 -15.57 -14.35 -16.22
N ILE A 81 -15.76 -13.28 -17.00
CA ILE A 81 -15.32 -11.92 -16.63
C ILE A 81 -15.87 -11.48 -15.26
N LYS A 82 -17.13 -11.84 -14.95
CA LYS A 82 -17.73 -11.57 -13.62
C LYS A 82 -16.94 -12.22 -12.49
N HIS A 83 -16.52 -13.48 -12.66
CA HIS A 83 -15.67 -14.17 -11.68
C HIS A 83 -14.29 -13.51 -11.56
N ALA A 84 -13.70 -13.07 -12.68
CA ALA A 84 -12.41 -12.38 -12.66
C ALA A 84 -12.47 -11.04 -11.91
N ILE A 85 -13.50 -10.23 -12.14
CA ILE A 85 -13.74 -8.98 -11.41
C ILE A 85 -13.92 -9.25 -9.91
N PHE A 86 -14.72 -10.27 -9.57
CA PHE A 86 -14.95 -10.60 -8.16
C PHE A 86 -13.67 -11.13 -7.46
N LYS A 87 -12.86 -11.95 -8.14
CA LYS A 87 -11.54 -12.37 -7.64
C LYS A 87 -10.61 -11.17 -7.41
N ALA A 88 -10.56 -10.22 -8.35
CA ALA A 88 -9.75 -9.01 -8.22
C ALA A 88 -10.22 -8.12 -7.05
N TYR A 89 -11.53 -8.01 -6.84
CA TYR A 89 -12.10 -7.32 -5.69
C TYR A 89 -11.69 -7.97 -4.36
N LEU A 90 -11.83 -9.29 -4.26
CA LEU A 90 -11.37 -10.04 -3.09
C LEU A 90 -9.86 -9.93 -2.89
N GLU A 91 -9.07 -9.87 -3.97
CA GLU A 91 -7.64 -9.66 -3.89
C GLU A 91 -7.29 -8.32 -3.26
N GLN A 92 -7.98 -7.24 -3.64
CA GLN A 92 -7.71 -5.93 -3.06
C GLN A 92 -8.16 -5.80 -1.60
N ILE A 93 -9.19 -6.54 -1.16
CA ILE A 93 -9.73 -6.41 0.20
C ILE A 93 -9.11 -7.40 1.18
N LEU A 94 -8.79 -8.60 0.72
CA LEU A 94 -8.27 -9.66 1.58
C LEU A 94 -6.77 -9.80 1.40
N PHE A 95 -6.34 -10.09 0.18
CA PHE A 95 -4.95 -10.44 -0.07
C PHE A 95 -4.00 -9.24 0.03
N ALA A 96 -4.35 -8.10 -0.56
CA ALA A 96 -3.47 -6.94 -0.59
C ALA A 96 -3.16 -6.42 0.84
N PRO A 97 -4.13 -6.24 1.76
CA PRO A 97 -3.84 -5.85 3.13
C PRO A 97 -3.03 -6.91 3.89
N LEU A 98 -3.34 -8.19 3.70
CA LEU A 98 -2.59 -9.28 4.33
C LEU A 98 -1.13 -9.30 3.85
N GLY A 99 -0.90 -9.17 2.55
CA GLY A 99 0.44 -9.17 1.98
C GLY A 99 1.26 -7.94 2.32
N GLN A 100 0.62 -6.77 2.37
CA GLN A 100 1.27 -5.55 2.86
C GLN A 100 1.59 -5.64 4.36
N SER A 101 0.70 -6.24 5.15
CA SER A 101 0.95 -6.49 6.58
C SER A 101 2.14 -7.43 6.77
N GLN A 102 2.15 -8.54 6.03
CA GLN A 102 3.24 -9.50 6.02
C GLN A 102 4.57 -8.81 5.66
N PHE A 103 4.57 -7.96 4.64
CA PHE A 103 5.75 -7.19 4.23
C PHE A 103 6.27 -6.29 5.36
N TYR A 104 5.45 -5.36 5.86
CA TYR A 104 5.91 -4.38 6.85
C TYR A 104 6.32 -5.05 8.16
N LEU A 105 5.49 -5.95 8.69
CA LEU A 105 5.81 -6.67 9.93
C LEU A 105 7.01 -7.60 9.74
N GLY A 106 7.10 -8.28 8.60
CA GLY A 106 8.21 -9.19 8.31
C GLY A 106 9.56 -8.48 8.21
N ILE A 107 9.62 -7.35 7.49
CA ILE A 107 10.85 -6.58 7.34
C ILE A 107 11.24 -5.95 8.67
N THR A 108 10.33 -5.23 9.34
CA THR A 108 10.64 -4.54 10.61
C THR A 108 11.04 -5.50 11.73
N LEU A 109 10.45 -6.69 11.77
CA LEU A 109 10.84 -7.72 12.73
C LEU A 109 12.26 -8.25 12.45
N LEU A 110 12.63 -8.47 11.18
CA LEU A 110 13.99 -8.90 10.81
C LEU A 110 15.03 -7.77 10.92
N GLU A 111 14.60 -6.50 11.00
CA GLU A 111 15.45 -5.38 11.41
C GLU A 111 15.75 -5.39 12.92
N GLY A 112 15.02 -6.19 13.70
CA GLY A 112 15.18 -6.28 15.15
C GLY A 112 14.44 -5.18 15.92
N LYS A 113 13.47 -4.51 15.31
CA LYS A 113 12.64 -3.50 15.99
C LYS A 113 11.75 -4.14 17.05
N ALA A 114 11.41 -3.39 18.10
CA ALA A 114 10.45 -3.86 19.09
C ALA A 114 9.06 -4.05 18.45
N TRP A 115 8.27 -4.99 18.97
CA TRP A 115 6.95 -5.29 18.41
C TRP A 115 6.04 -4.06 18.31
N LYS A 116 6.08 -3.18 19.33
CA LYS A 116 5.32 -1.93 19.35
C LYS A 116 5.68 -1.03 18.17
N ASP A 117 6.96 -0.93 17.83
CA ASP A 117 7.45 -0.10 16.72
C ASP A 117 7.10 -0.72 15.36
N CYS A 118 7.18 -2.05 15.25
CA CYS A 118 6.73 -2.79 14.06
C CYS A 118 5.24 -2.51 13.77
N VAL A 119 4.39 -2.60 14.80
CA VAL A 119 2.95 -2.33 14.68
C VAL A 119 2.68 -0.86 14.38
N GLN A 120 3.44 0.06 14.97
CA GLN A 120 3.27 1.48 14.69
C GLN A 120 3.61 1.80 13.23
N GLU A 121 4.74 1.31 12.72
CA GLU A 121 5.13 1.49 11.32
C GLU A 121 4.12 0.86 10.35
N TRP A 122 3.61 -0.33 10.69
CA TRP A 122 2.54 -0.97 9.94
C TRP A 122 1.27 -0.11 9.88
N LYS A 123 0.80 0.44 11.01
CA LYS A 123 -0.39 1.32 11.07
C LYS A 123 -0.22 2.56 10.20
N ASP A 124 0.96 3.16 10.24
CA ASP A 124 1.25 4.40 9.52
C ASP A 124 1.30 4.19 7.99
N LYS A 125 1.68 2.99 7.55
CA LYS A 125 1.97 2.72 6.13
C LYS A 125 0.93 1.87 5.42
N ILE A 126 0.14 1.07 6.13
CA ILE A 126 -0.78 0.13 5.47
C ILE A 126 -1.85 0.85 4.64
N ILE A 127 -2.50 1.89 5.17
CA ILE A 127 -3.56 2.60 4.45
C ILE A 127 -3.01 3.37 3.23
N PRO A 128 -1.92 4.16 3.33
CA PRO A 128 -1.32 4.78 2.17
C PRO A 128 -0.90 3.78 1.09
N THR A 129 -0.27 2.66 1.50
CA THR A 129 0.18 1.62 0.57
C THR A 129 -1.00 0.95 -0.13
N TRP A 130 -2.05 0.65 0.62
CA TRP A 130 -3.26 0.04 0.07
C TRP A 130 -3.97 0.96 -0.92
N LYS A 131 -4.07 2.26 -0.64
CA LYS A 131 -4.62 3.23 -1.59
C LYS A 131 -3.89 3.21 -2.93
N VAL A 132 -2.56 3.13 -2.93
CA VAL A 132 -1.77 3.03 -4.18
C VAL A 132 -2.00 1.67 -4.85
N SER A 133 -2.09 0.58 -4.09
CA SER A 133 -2.37 -0.77 -4.60
C SER A 133 -3.66 -0.84 -5.42
N VAL A 134 -4.72 -0.19 -4.93
CA VAL A 134 -6.04 -0.16 -5.58
C VAL A 134 -6.00 0.53 -6.95
N TRP A 135 -5.04 1.41 -7.21
CA TRP A 135 -4.85 2.01 -8.54
C TRP A 135 -3.83 1.27 -9.38
N PHE A 136 -2.72 0.86 -8.78
CA PHE A 136 -1.61 0.21 -9.47
C PHE A 136 -2.02 -1.13 -10.09
N TRP A 137 -2.59 -2.03 -9.29
CA TRP A 137 -2.84 -3.40 -9.74
C TRP A 137 -3.97 -3.49 -10.77
N PRO A 138 -5.13 -2.83 -10.61
CA PRO A 138 -6.17 -2.88 -11.63
C PRO A 138 -5.71 -2.35 -12.99
N PHE A 139 -4.93 -1.26 -13.02
CA PHE A 139 -4.38 -0.73 -14.26
C PHE A 139 -3.47 -1.75 -14.97
N ILE A 140 -2.55 -2.36 -14.22
CA ILE A 140 -1.69 -3.42 -14.75
C ILE A 140 -2.52 -4.62 -15.25
N GLN A 141 -3.55 -5.04 -14.52
CA GLN A 141 -4.38 -6.18 -14.91
C GLN A 141 -5.22 -5.89 -16.16
N ILE A 142 -5.71 -4.66 -16.34
CA ILE A 142 -6.41 -4.24 -17.56
C ILE A 142 -5.47 -4.38 -18.77
N ILE A 143 -4.23 -3.90 -18.66
CA ILE A 143 -3.24 -4.05 -19.74
C ILE A 143 -2.95 -5.55 -19.99
N ASN A 144 -2.71 -6.30 -18.92
CA ASN A 144 -2.32 -7.69 -18.95
C ASN A 144 -3.39 -8.62 -19.56
N PHE A 145 -4.67 -8.40 -19.26
CA PHE A 145 -5.75 -9.20 -19.83
C PHE A 145 -6.29 -8.64 -21.14
N GLY A 146 -6.23 -7.32 -21.35
CA GLY A 146 -6.75 -6.65 -22.54
C GLY A 146 -5.85 -6.74 -23.76
N TYR A 147 -4.52 -6.68 -23.57
CA TYR A 147 -3.57 -6.52 -24.69
C TYR A 147 -2.46 -7.57 -24.72
N VAL A 148 -2.22 -8.31 -23.63
CA VAL A 148 -1.08 -9.24 -23.53
C VAL A 148 -1.54 -10.68 -23.82
N PRO A 149 -0.92 -11.39 -24.79
CA PRO A 149 -1.19 -12.80 -25.04
C PRO A 149 -0.95 -13.66 -23.79
N GLU A 150 -1.76 -14.68 -23.58
CA GLU A 150 -1.75 -15.52 -22.36
C GLU A 150 -0.35 -16.00 -21.95
N ARG A 151 0.46 -16.44 -22.93
CA ARG A 151 1.84 -16.91 -22.71
C ARG A 151 2.75 -15.84 -22.07
N ASN A 152 2.49 -14.57 -22.32
CA ASN A 152 3.32 -13.44 -21.88
C ASN A 152 2.79 -12.77 -20.62
N ARG A 153 1.58 -13.11 -20.16
CA ARG A 153 0.95 -12.45 -18.99
C ARG A 153 1.77 -12.57 -17.71
N VAL A 154 2.39 -13.74 -17.50
CA VAL A 154 3.26 -13.97 -16.35
C VAL A 154 4.47 -13.03 -16.35
N VAL A 155 5.00 -12.69 -17.53
CA VAL A 155 6.14 -11.78 -17.66
C VAL A 155 5.74 -10.37 -17.24
N VAL A 156 4.61 -9.87 -17.74
CA VAL A 156 4.11 -8.53 -17.42
C VAL A 156 3.81 -8.39 -15.92
N VAL A 157 3.15 -9.38 -15.32
CA VAL A 157 2.88 -9.41 -13.87
C VAL A 157 4.18 -9.49 -13.06
N SER A 158 5.19 -10.19 -13.56
CA SER A 158 6.51 -10.27 -12.89
C SER A 158 7.22 -8.91 -12.93
N CYS A 159 7.19 -8.22 -14.07
CA CYS A 159 7.74 -6.86 -14.18
C CYS A 159 6.99 -5.87 -13.28
N ALA A 160 5.65 -5.94 -13.25
CA ALA A 160 4.85 -5.11 -12.35
C ALA A 160 5.14 -5.41 -10.87
N SER A 161 5.30 -6.69 -10.50
CA SER A 161 5.71 -7.11 -9.15
C SER A 161 7.07 -6.54 -8.76
N PHE A 162 8.02 -6.50 -9.70
CA PHE A 162 9.33 -5.89 -9.48
C PHE A 162 9.18 -4.41 -9.14
N VAL A 163 8.43 -3.66 -9.94
CA VAL A 163 8.17 -2.22 -9.72
C VAL A 163 7.43 -1.99 -8.41
N TRP A 164 6.42 -2.81 -8.12
CA TRP A 164 5.68 -2.76 -6.86
C TRP A 164 6.59 -2.97 -5.65
N THR A 165 7.54 -3.89 -5.75
CA THR A 165 8.49 -4.15 -4.65
C THR A 165 9.50 -3.00 -4.49
N VAL A 166 9.91 -2.33 -5.57
CA VAL A 166 10.68 -1.07 -5.50
C VAL A 166 9.89 -0.01 -4.74
N PHE A 167 8.60 0.15 -5.06
CA PHE A 167 7.70 1.06 -4.36
C PHE A 167 7.52 0.71 -2.88
N LEU A 168 7.30 -0.56 -2.54
CA LEU A 168 7.22 -1.00 -1.15
C LEU A 168 8.51 -0.71 -0.38
N SER A 169 9.66 -0.92 -1.01
CA SER A 169 10.96 -0.55 -0.45
C SER A 169 11.07 0.95 -0.21
N TYR A 170 10.58 1.76 -1.14
CA TYR A 170 10.55 3.20 -0.95
C TYR A 170 9.63 3.59 0.22
N MET A 171 8.42 3.03 0.29
CA MET A 171 7.48 3.27 1.38
C MET A 171 8.01 2.80 2.74
N HIS A 172 8.78 1.72 2.76
CA HIS A 172 9.50 1.25 3.95
C HIS A 172 10.51 2.28 4.47
N HIS A 173 11.20 3.00 3.61
CA HIS A 173 12.11 4.08 4.04
C HIS A 173 11.42 5.42 4.26
N PHE A 174 10.25 5.61 3.66
CA PHE A 174 9.49 6.84 3.80
C PHE A 174 8.96 6.97 5.24
N LYS A 175 9.29 8.08 5.91
CA LYS A 175 8.81 8.35 7.27
C LYS A 175 7.32 8.66 7.25
N GLY A 176 6.53 7.90 8.00
CA GLY A 176 5.07 8.10 8.12
C GLY A 176 4.68 9.51 8.59
N GLN A 177 5.49 10.14 9.44
CA GLN A 177 5.30 11.52 9.90
C GLN A 177 5.22 12.53 8.75
N THR A 178 6.06 12.37 7.72
CA THR A 178 6.06 13.26 6.55
C THR A 178 4.79 13.08 5.70
N LEU A 179 4.20 11.87 5.64
CA LEU A 179 2.90 11.69 4.96
C LEU A 179 1.78 12.38 5.72
N TRP A 180 1.72 12.20 7.04
CA TRP A 180 0.72 12.88 7.88
C TRP A 180 0.87 14.40 7.79
N GLU A 181 2.09 14.92 7.84
CA GLU A 181 2.38 16.34 7.66
C GLU A 181 1.92 16.83 6.28
N ILE A 182 2.26 16.14 5.19
CA ILE A 182 1.83 16.51 3.82
C ILE A 182 0.31 16.44 3.69
N MET A 183 -0.34 15.40 4.22
CA MET A 183 -1.79 15.22 4.15
C MET A 183 -2.51 16.28 5.01
N HIS A 184 -2.05 16.55 6.22
CA HIS A 184 -2.59 17.62 7.06
C HIS A 184 -2.33 19.01 6.48
N HIS A 185 -1.17 19.22 5.86
CA HIS A 185 -0.87 20.46 5.15
C HIS A 185 -1.83 20.67 3.98
N LYS A 186 -1.96 19.69 3.08
CA LYS A 186 -2.91 19.76 1.96
C LYS A 186 -4.35 19.90 2.42
N HIS A 187 -4.75 19.21 3.49
CA HIS A 187 -6.09 19.37 4.04
C HIS A 187 -6.29 20.76 4.66
N ARG A 188 -5.27 21.36 5.30
CA ARG A 188 -5.34 22.74 5.77
C ARG A 188 -5.42 23.74 4.63
N GLU A 189 -4.64 23.54 3.57
CA GLU A 189 -4.68 24.36 2.35
C GLU A 189 -6.04 24.26 1.66
N TRP A 190 -6.54 23.05 1.42
CA TRP A 190 -7.88 22.85 0.84
C TRP A 190 -8.95 23.52 1.70
N ARG A 191 -8.88 23.37 3.03
CA ARG A 191 -9.82 24.01 3.96
C ARG A 191 -9.72 25.54 3.89
N ARG A 192 -8.52 26.11 3.78
CA ARG A 192 -8.32 27.56 3.61
C ARG A 192 -8.91 28.06 2.29
N ASP A 193 -8.72 27.32 1.21
CA ASP A 193 -9.13 27.75 -0.13
C ASP A 193 -10.63 27.48 -0.41
N HIS A 194 -11.32 26.68 0.42
CA HIS A 194 -12.74 26.31 0.26
C HIS A 194 -13.63 26.68 1.47
N TRP A 195 -13.07 27.33 2.49
CA TRP A 195 -13.80 27.84 3.66
C TRP A 195 -13.45 29.32 3.84
N GLU A 196 -13.92 30.15 2.91
CA GLU A 196 -14.36 31.48 3.33
C GLU A 196 -15.63 31.26 4.15
N TYR A 197 -15.53 31.50 5.46
CA TYR A 197 -16.70 31.71 6.28
C TYR A 197 -17.32 33.00 5.75
N GLU A 198 -18.30 32.92 4.84
CA GLU A 198 -19.24 34.02 4.65
C GLU A 198 -19.94 34.18 6.01
N PRO A 199 -19.68 35.26 6.77
CA PRO A 199 -20.57 35.59 7.85
C PRO A 199 -21.93 35.79 7.19
N LEU A 200 -22.95 35.06 7.62
CA LEU A 200 -24.32 35.44 7.32
C LEU A 200 -24.48 36.84 7.94
N ASP A 201 -24.32 37.88 7.15
CA ASP A 201 -24.83 39.24 7.41
C ASP A 201 -26.37 39.14 7.38
N ASP A 202 -26.93 38.31 8.27
CA ASP A 202 -28.36 38.18 8.47
C ASP A 202 -28.80 39.41 9.27
N PRO A 203 -29.56 40.35 8.67
CA PRO A 203 -30.02 41.54 9.36
C PRO A 203 -30.88 41.20 10.59
N ALA A 204 -31.41 39.97 10.68
CA ALA A 204 -32.18 39.50 11.82
C ALA A 204 -31.34 39.25 13.09
N LEU A 205 -30.03 39.04 12.97
CA LEU A 205 -29.14 38.83 14.13
C LEU A 205 -28.59 40.14 14.69
N LYS A 206 -28.48 41.19 13.87
CA LYS A 206 -28.00 42.51 14.29
C LYS A 206 -28.91 43.22 15.30
N GLY A 207 -30.20 42.90 15.29
CA GLY A 207 -31.18 43.45 16.24
C GLY A 207 -31.21 42.77 17.61
N LEU A 208 -30.56 41.62 17.77
CA LEU A 208 -30.54 40.87 19.03
C LEU A 208 -29.33 41.21 19.92
N GLU A 209 -28.25 41.76 19.33
CA GLU A 209 -27.07 42.22 20.09
C GLU A 209 -27.36 43.55 20.80
N ASP A 210 -28.10 44.47 20.18
CA ASP A 210 -28.41 45.79 20.79
C ASP A 210 -29.40 45.71 21.98
N GLU A 211 -30.31 44.71 22.02
CA GLU A 211 -31.27 44.55 23.15
C GLU A 211 -30.63 43.94 24.41
N THR A 212 -29.53 43.19 24.25
CA THR A 212 -28.89 42.48 25.37
C THR A 212 -27.91 43.34 26.18
N ASP A 213 -27.41 44.43 25.61
CA ASP A 213 -26.54 45.38 26.32
C ASP A 213 -27.34 46.41 27.13
N GLU A 214 -28.49 46.90 26.65
CA GLU A 214 -29.29 47.87 27.42
C GLU A 214 -29.95 47.25 28.67
N THR A 215 -30.37 45.98 28.60
CA THR A 215 -31.00 45.30 29.75
C THR A 215 -29.99 44.89 30.84
N ASN A 216 -28.70 44.78 30.54
CA ASN A 216 -27.66 44.48 31.53
C ASN A 216 -27.17 45.74 32.27
N ILE A 217 -27.18 46.90 31.63
CA ILE A 217 -26.74 48.16 32.27
C ILE A 217 -27.77 48.65 33.31
N GLU A 218 -29.08 48.54 33.02
CA GLU A 218 -30.11 49.04 33.96
C GLU A 218 -30.28 48.17 35.22
N ASN A 219 -29.82 46.91 35.18
CA ASN A 219 -29.91 45.98 36.31
C ASN A 219 -28.71 46.09 37.28
N ASP A 220 -27.56 46.60 36.83
CA ASP A 220 -26.39 46.81 37.70
C ASP A 220 -26.49 48.11 38.50
N ASP A 221 -27.08 49.17 37.95
CA ASP A 221 -27.26 50.46 38.66
C ASP A 221 -28.30 50.43 39.80
N LYS A 222 -29.15 49.39 39.87
CA LYS A 222 -30.14 49.21 40.97
C LYS A 222 -29.61 48.34 42.13
N LYS A 223 -28.34 47.91 42.08
CA LYS A 223 -27.72 47.04 43.10
C LYS A 223 -26.49 47.65 43.81
N ALA A 224 -26.13 48.90 43.55
CA ALA A 224 -25.04 49.61 44.24
C ALA A 224 -25.56 50.59 45.30
#